data_AF-A0A529L4L4-F1
#
_entry.id   AF-A0A529L4L4-F1
#
_cell.length_a   1.000
_cell.length_b   1.000
_cell.length_c   1.000
_cell.angle_alpha   90.00
_cell.angle_beta   90.00
_cell.angle_gamma   90.00
#
_symmetry.space_group_name_H-M   'P 1'
#
loop_
_entity.id
_entity.type
_entity.pdbx_description
1 polymer ?
#
loop_
_entity_poly.entity_id
_entity_poly.type
_entity_poly.pdbx_seq_one_letter_code
_entity_poly.pdbx_strand_id
1 'polypeptide(L)'
;RIIDADLRPVVLPESGLAISAMLARILKVQIGDTVEVDLLDGERRTVVLPVAALVEDYLGIRGMMNQEALTKLLREVPAANGVNVSLDESRQDEFYAALKAMPVVSSLSLHASSLANFRNVTALIITTMASIYTGLAAVIAFGVVYNSARVSLSERARELASLRVLGFTRAEVLRILLLELALLTLIAQPPGWAMGYGLAWIMKTNLAGELMRVRA
;
A
#
# COMPACT_ATOMS: atom_id res chain seq x y z
N ARG A 1 6.86 19.97 6.97
CA ARG A 1 6.81 19.17 8.21
C ARG A 1 6.93 17.71 7.80
N ILE A 2 7.86 16.95 8.38
CA ILE A 2 7.99 15.53 8.07
C ILE A 2 6.92 14.79 8.86
N ILE A 3 6.25 13.86 8.20
CA ILE A 3 5.08 13.15 8.72
C ILE A 3 5.43 11.67 8.75
N ASP A 4 5.22 11.03 9.90
CA ASP A 4 5.48 9.61 10.13
C ASP A 4 4.39 8.72 9.50
N ALA A 5 4.61 7.40 9.50
CA ALA A 5 3.63 6.38 9.11
C ALA A 5 2.21 6.59 9.71
N ASP A 6 2.14 7.12 10.92
CA ASP A 6 0.90 7.40 11.68
C ASP A 6 0.31 8.80 11.43
N LEU A 7 0.74 9.52 10.39
CA LEU A 7 0.40 10.93 10.14
C LEU A 7 0.82 11.89 11.27
N ARG A 8 1.70 11.43 12.18
CA ARG A 8 2.21 12.25 13.28
C ARG A 8 3.37 13.12 12.79
N PRO A 9 3.44 14.38 13.21
CA PRO A 9 4.57 15.21 12.88
C PRO A 9 5.83 14.74 13.63
N VAL A 10 6.85 14.34 12.88
CA VAL A 10 8.15 13.97 13.44
C VAL A 10 8.93 15.25 13.71
N VAL A 11 9.31 15.46 14.96
CA VAL A 11 10.23 16.54 15.33
C VAL A 11 11.63 16.04 15.06
N LEU A 12 12.32 16.68 14.11
CA LEU A 12 13.73 16.40 13.89
C LEU A 12 14.54 16.87 15.11
N PRO A 13 15.52 16.09 15.56
CA PRO A 13 16.43 16.51 16.62
C PRO A 13 17.22 17.76 16.18
N GLU A 14 17.54 18.62 17.13
CA GLU A 14 18.25 19.88 16.89
C GLU A 14 19.68 19.67 16.35
N SER A 15 20.25 18.48 16.61
CA SER A 15 21.57 18.06 16.13
C SER A 15 21.59 16.56 15.84
N GLY A 16 22.48 16.14 14.95
CA GLY A 16 22.61 14.73 14.52
C GLY A 16 21.68 14.35 13.37
N LEU A 17 21.86 13.12 12.88
CA LEU A 17 21.18 12.61 11.70
C LEU A 17 19.95 11.78 12.11
N ALA A 18 18.79 12.13 11.57
CA ALA A 18 17.62 11.27 11.61
C ALA A 18 17.61 10.39 10.35
N ILE A 19 17.53 9.07 10.49
CA ILE A 19 17.54 8.15 9.34
C ILE A 19 16.27 7.33 9.28
N SER A 20 15.89 6.88 8.08
CA SER A 20 14.76 5.95 7.97
C SER A 20 15.07 4.61 8.64
N ALA A 21 14.05 3.98 9.24
CA ALA A 21 14.20 2.68 9.90
C ALA A 21 14.75 1.59 8.95
N MET A 22 14.57 1.75 7.63
CA MET A 22 15.17 0.90 6.60
C MET A 22 16.67 1.16 6.46
N LEU A 23 17.11 2.42 6.37
CA LEU A 23 18.54 2.77 6.28
C LEU A 23 19.31 2.29 7.51
N ALA A 24 18.72 2.44 8.70
CA ALA A 24 19.29 1.92 9.94
C ALA A 24 19.51 0.41 9.92
N ARG A 25 18.54 -0.35 9.38
CA ARG A 25 18.65 -1.81 9.22
C ARG A 25 19.73 -2.22 8.23
N ILE A 26 19.88 -1.51 7.12
CA ILE A 26 20.89 -1.77 6.09
C ILE A 26 22.29 -1.51 6.65
N LEU A 27 22.47 -0.35 7.30
CA LEU A 27 23.75 0.03 7.92
C LEU A 27 24.02 -0.71 9.24
N LYS A 28 23.02 -1.40 9.80
CA LYS A 28 23.04 -2.07 11.10
C LYS A 28 23.41 -1.13 12.26
N VAL A 29 22.83 0.07 12.25
CA VAL A 29 23.05 1.12 13.27
C VAL A 29 21.78 1.40 14.06
N GLN A 30 21.94 1.85 15.29
CA GLN A 30 20.89 2.24 16.22
C GLN A 30 21.00 3.71 16.62
N ILE A 31 20.00 4.22 17.34
CA ILE A 31 20.05 5.59 17.89
C ILE A 31 21.24 5.67 18.86
N GLY A 32 22.10 6.67 18.67
CA GLY A 32 23.33 6.87 19.43
C GLY A 32 24.59 6.40 18.69
N ASP A 33 24.47 5.52 17.70
CA ASP A 33 25.60 5.13 16.87
C ASP A 33 26.03 6.26 15.94
N THR A 34 27.27 6.25 15.48
CA THR A 34 27.77 7.23 14.53
C THR A 34 27.82 6.67 13.11
N VAL A 35 27.48 7.51 12.14
CA VAL A 35 27.60 7.22 10.71
C VAL A 35 28.53 8.19 10.04
N GLU A 36 29.29 7.68 9.08
CA GLU A 36 30.14 8.48 8.21
C GLU A 36 29.31 8.99 7.03
N VAL A 37 29.38 10.31 6.79
CA VAL A 37 28.62 10.99 5.76
C VAL A 37 29.57 11.75 4.85
N ASP A 38 29.62 11.34 3.60
CA ASP A 38 30.35 12.06 2.55
C ASP A 38 29.49 13.21 2.01
N LEU A 39 29.97 14.44 2.21
CA LEU A 39 29.37 15.62 1.63
C LEU A 39 29.83 15.72 0.17
N LEU A 40 28.90 15.52 -0.77
CA LEU A 40 29.19 15.52 -2.21
C LEU A 40 29.15 16.92 -2.82
N ASP A 41 28.42 17.84 -2.18
CA ASP A 41 28.29 19.25 -2.52
C ASP A 41 29.17 20.13 -1.62
N GLY A 42 29.66 21.25 -2.18
CA GLY A 42 30.56 22.18 -1.49
C GLY A 42 31.99 21.64 -1.34
N GLU A 43 32.59 21.84 -0.16
CA GLU A 43 33.89 21.24 0.18
C GLU A 43 33.71 19.73 0.41
N ARG A 44 34.00 18.92 -0.61
CA ARG A 44 33.95 17.46 -0.53
C ARG A 44 34.74 16.96 0.67
N ARG A 45 34.02 16.56 1.72
CA ARG A 45 34.60 16.14 2.98
C ARG A 45 33.71 15.11 3.66
N THR A 46 34.35 14.29 4.45
CA THR A 46 33.69 13.24 5.20
C THR A 46 33.51 13.70 6.64
N VAL A 47 32.29 13.56 7.16
CA VAL A 47 31.93 13.96 8.53
C VAL A 47 31.27 12.81 9.26
N VAL A 48 31.59 12.67 10.54
CA VAL A 48 30.99 11.66 11.41
C VAL A 48 29.85 12.31 12.18
N LEU A 49 28.64 11.76 12.07
CA LEU A 49 27.43 12.28 12.70
C LEU A 49 26.75 11.20 13.54
N PRO A 50 26.27 11.53 14.75
CA PRO A 50 25.46 10.60 15.53
C PRO A 50 24.07 10.43 14.92
N VAL A 51 23.55 9.21 14.94
CA VAL A 51 22.18 8.87 14.62
C VAL A 51 21.30 9.30 15.79
N ALA A 52 20.63 10.43 15.64
CA ALA A 52 19.85 11.05 16.71
C ALA A 52 18.39 10.58 16.74
N ALA A 53 17.85 10.07 15.62
CA ALA A 53 16.49 9.55 15.55
C ALA A 53 16.31 8.53 14.42
N LEU A 54 15.31 7.66 14.59
CA LEU A 54 14.79 6.79 13.55
C LEU A 54 13.39 7.23 13.15
N VAL A 55 13.12 7.27 11.85
CA VAL A 55 11.83 7.68 11.29
C VAL A 55 11.20 6.52 10.51
N GLU A 56 9.92 6.22 10.76
CA GLU A 56 9.18 5.20 10.00
C GLU A 56 8.64 5.80 8.70
N ASP A 57 9.52 5.93 7.72
CA ASP A 57 9.17 6.37 6.37
C ASP A 57 8.94 5.17 5.43
N TYR A 58 7.78 5.14 4.76
CA TYR A 58 7.47 4.15 3.72
C TYR A 58 8.16 4.45 2.38
N LEU A 59 8.77 5.63 2.20
CA LEU A 59 9.39 6.10 0.96
C LEU A 59 10.91 5.91 0.89
N GLY A 60 11.42 4.83 1.51
CA GLY A 60 12.74 4.25 1.22
C GLY A 60 13.90 4.68 2.12
N ILE A 61 15.10 4.75 1.53
CA ILE A 61 16.39 4.97 2.20
C ILE A 61 16.74 6.47 2.17
N ARG A 62 16.60 7.17 3.30
CA ARG A 62 16.87 8.62 3.39
C ARG A 62 17.48 9.00 4.73
N GLY A 63 18.37 10.00 4.70
CA GLY A 63 18.87 10.72 5.87
C GLY A 63 18.27 12.12 5.92
N MET A 64 17.95 12.59 7.12
CA MET A 64 17.27 13.85 7.40
C MET A 64 18.03 14.56 8.52
N MET A 65 18.14 15.88 8.42
CA MET A 65 18.80 16.69 9.44
C MET A 65 18.09 18.03 9.56
N ASN A 66 18.20 18.67 10.72
CA ASN A 66 17.70 20.02 10.90
C ASN A 66 18.41 20.98 9.92
N GLN A 67 17.65 21.92 9.35
CA GLN A 67 18.16 22.87 8.35
C GLN A 67 19.31 23.74 8.91
N GLU A 68 19.20 24.25 10.14
CA GLU A 68 20.26 25.07 10.74
C GLU A 68 21.54 24.27 10.96
N ALA A 69 21.41 23.03 11.43
CA ALA A 69 22.53 22.12 11.59
C ALA A 69 23.18 21.81 10.23
N LEU A 70 22.37 21.66 9.16
CA LEU A 70 22.86 21.35 7.82
C LEU A 70 23.59 22.53 7.20
N THR A 71 23.06 23.74 7.33
CA THR A 71 23.73 24.96 6.85
C THR A 71 25.08 25.16 7.57
N LYS A 72 25.14 24.96 8.89
CA LYS A 72 26.40 24.99 9.65
C LYS A 72 27.39 23.92 9.19
N LEU A 73 26.89 22.72 8.87
CA LEU A 73 27.69 21.60 8.39
C LEU A 73 28.18 21.81 6.95
N LEU A 74 27.41 22.42 6.07
CA LEU A 74 27.82 22.70 4.68
C LEU A 74 28.69 23.95 4.57
N ARG A 75 28.66 24.84 5.58
CA ARG A 75 29.32 26.16 5.57
C ARG A 75 28.83 27.06 4.42
N GLU A 76 27.62 26.82 3.93
CA GLU A 76 27.00 27.58 2.85
C GLU A 76 26.00 28.61 3.40
N VAL A 77 25.66 29.60 2.58
CA VAL A 77 24.56 30.52 2.88
C VAL A 77 23.25 29.73 2.87
N PRO A 78 22.30 29.95 3.81
CA PRO A 78 21.04 29.25 3.82
C PRO A 78 20.25 29.52 2.53
N ALA A 79 20.32 28.57 1.60
CA ALA A 79 19.52 28.54 0.39
C ALA A 79 18.41 27.49 0.57
N ALA A 80 17.16 27.94 0.52
CA ALA A 80 16.01 27.05 0.55
C ALA A 80 15.75 26.53 -0.87
N ASN A 81 15.98 25.24 -1.10
CA ASN A 81 15.74 24.61 -2.42
C ASN A 81 14.25 24.32 -2.70
N GLY A 82 13.39 24.48 -1.71
CA GLY A 82 11.94 24.32 -1.84
C GLY A 82 11.21 24.71 -0.56
N VAL A 83 9.98 25.19 -0.70
CA VAL A 83 9.10 25.55 0.41
C VAL A 83 7.80 24.77 0.27
N ASN A 84 7.44 24.03 1.30
CA ASN A 84 6.15 23.35 1.38
C ASN A 84 5.13 24.28 2.06
N VAL A 85 4.18 24.81 1.28
CA VAL A 85 3.12 25.69 1.77
C VAL A 85 1.80 24.91 1.81
N SER A 86 1.10 24.96 2.94
CA SER A 86 -0.28 24.48 3.02
C SER A 86 -1.20 25.63 2.62
N LEU A 87 -2.05 25.39 1.63
CA LEU A 87 -2.92 26.42 1.07
C LEU A 87 -4.39 26.03 1.27
N ASP A 88 -5.23 27.03 1.49
CA ASP A 88 -6.67 26.91 1.38
C ASP A 88 -7.07 26.79 -0.10
N GLU A 89 -7.85 25.76 -0.42
CA GLU A 89 -8.29 25.43 -1.78
C GLU A 89 -9.08 26.59 -2.43
N SER A 90 -9.76 27.40 -1.62
CA SER A 90 -10.54 28.56 -2.09
C SER A 90 -9.69 29.75 -2.57
N ARG A 91 -8.41 29.82 -2.19
CA ARG A 91 -7.49 30.93 -2.55
C ARG A 91 -6.36 30.49 -3.48
N GLN A 92 -6.49 29.30 -4.04
CA GLN A 92 -5.49 28.67 -4.89
C GLN A 92 -5.16 29.49 -6.15
N ASP A 93 -6.16 30.04 -6.81
CA ASP A 93 -5.97 30.84 -8.03
C ASP A 93 -5.28 32.18 -7.76
N GLU A 94 -5.63 32.85 -6.66
CA GLU A 94 -5.02 34.10 -6.20
C GLU A 94 -3.53 33.89 -5.86
N PHE A 95 -3.22 32.79 -5.16
CA PHE A 95 -1.86 32.41 -4.79
C PHE A 95 -1.00 32.09 -6.02
N TYR A 96 -1.53 31.37 -7.02
CA TYR A 96 -0.80 31.11 -8.26
C TYR A 96 -0.52 32.39 -9.06
N ALA A 97 -1.49 33.30 -9.12
CA ALA A 97 -1.32 34.57 -9.81
C ALA A 97 -0.18 35.38 -9.17
N ALA A 98 -0.13 35.42 -7.84
CA ALA A 98 0.95 36.08 -7.09
C ALA A 98 2.32 35.40 -7.30
N LEU A 99 2.36 34.06 -7.32
CA LEU A 99 3.61 33.30 -7.54
C LEU A 99 4.17 33.45 -8.95
N LYS A 100 3.32 33.47 -9.98
CA LYS A 100 3.76 33.71 -11.37
C LYS A 100 4.37 35.09 -11.57
N ALA A 101 4.01 36.06 -10.73
CA ALA A 101 4.56 37.41 -10.76
C ALA A 101 5.92 37.53 -10.05
N MET A 102 6.39 36.49 -9.33
CA MET A 102 7.65 36.51 -8.61
C MET A 102 8.81 35.99 -9.50
N PRO A 103 9.87 36.81 -9.75
CA PRO A 103 10.99 36.41 -10.62
C PRO A 103 11.90 35.30 -10.07
N VAL A 104 11.77 34.97 -8.78
CA VAL A 104 12.68 34.08 -8.04
C VAL A 104 12.25 32.60 -8.09
N VAL A 105 11.04 32.30 -8.57
CA VAL A 105 10.48 30.94 -8.56
C VAL A 105 10.70 30.26 -9.91
N SER A 106 11.70 29.40 -9.98
CA SER A 106 12.13 28.70 -11.21
C SER A 106 11.27 27.48 -11.56
N SER A 107 10.57 26.86 -10.60
CA SER A 107 9.61 25.79 -10.86
C SER A 107 8.57 25.68 -9.75
N LEU A 108 7.33 25.36 -10.12
CA LEU A 108 6.23 25.13 -9.19
C LEU A 108 5.77 23.68 -9.35
N SER A 109 6.22 22.81 -8.47
CA SER A 109 5.81 21.40 -8.43
C SER A 109 4.55 21.28 -7.55
N LEU A 110 3.39 21.16 -8.19
CA LEU A 110 2.14 20.89 -7.51
C LEU A 110 2.11 19.48 -6.92
N HIS A 111 2.69 19.32 -5.73
CA HIS A 111 2.71 18.04 -5.01
C HIS A 111 1.31 17.56 -4.60
N ALA A 112 0.37 18.48 -4.35
CA ALA A 112 -1.01 18.14 -3.98
C ALA A 112 -1.77 17.47 -5.13
N SER A 113 -1.66 17.97 -6.36
CA SER A 113 -2.31 17.36 -7.53
C SER A 113 -1.66 16.03 -7.91
N SER A 114 -0.34 15.87 -7.73
CA SER A 114 0.35 14.61 -8.03
C SER A 114 -0.01 13.50 -7.05
N LEU A 115 -0.08 13.76 -5.74
CA LEU A 115 -0.42 12.73 -4.76
C LEU A 115 -1.91 12.37 -4.76
N ALA A 116 -2.80 13.36 -4.92
CA ALA A 116 -4.24 13.11 -5.02
C ALA A 116 -4.58 12.35 -6.31
N ASN A 117 -4.02 12.76 -7.46
CA ASN A 117 -4.19 12.03 -8.71
C ASN A 117 -3.54 10.64 -8.65
N PHE A 118 -2.38 10.49 -8.00
CA PHE A 118 -1.76 9.18 -7.82
C PHE A 118 -2.64 8.27 -6.97
N ARG A 119 -3.13 8.72 -5.80
CA ARG A 119 -4.06 7.94 -4.97
C ARG A 119 -5.34 7.60 -5.72
N ASN A 120 -5.91 8.54 -6.47
CA ASN A 120 -7.14 8.32 -7.23
C ASN A 120 -6.92 7.33 -8.38
N VAL A 121 -5.84 7.47 -9.15
CA VAL A 121 -5.51 6.58 -10.26
C VAL A 121 -5.14 5.19 -9.74
N THR A 122 -4.33 5.09 -8.69
CA THR A 122 -3.98 3.81 -8.07
C THR A 122 -5.21 3.13 -7.47
N ALA A 123 -6.05 3.85 -6.73
CA ALA A 123 -7.29 3.30 -6.18
C ALA A 123 -8.24 2.86 -7.30
N LEU A 124 -8.35 3.63 -8.38
CA LEU A 124 -9.17 3.30 -9.54
C LEU A 124 -8.64 2.02 -10.22
N ILE A 125 -7.34 1.91 -10.47
CA ILE A 125 -6.74 0.73 -11.09
C ILE A 125 -6.94 -0.50 -10.19
N ILE A 126 -6.64 -0.41 -8.90
CA ILE A 126 -6.78 -1.53 -7.95
C ILE A 126 -8.24 -1.97 -7.87
N THR A 127 -9.17 -1.03 -7.69
CA THR A 127 -10.60 -1.36 -7.55
C THR A 127 -11.17 -1.92 -8.84
N THR A 128 -10.76 -1.41 -9.99
CA THR A 128 -11.21 -1.89 -11.31
C THR A 128 -10.66 -3.28 -11.61
N MET A 129 -9.37 -3.53 -11.34
CA MET A 129 -8.80 -4.87 -11.51
C MET A 129 -9.42 -5.87 -10.54
N ALA A 130 -9.60 -5.47 -9.27
CA ALA A 130 -10.23 -6.30 -8.26
C ALA A 130 -11.68 -6.65 -8.64
N SER A 131 -12.45 -5.70 -9.18
CA SER A 131 -13.83 -5.96 -9.61
C SER A 131 -13.88 -6.91 -10.81
N ILE A 132 -12.98 -6.75 -11.79
CA ILE A 132 -12.86 -7.66 -12.94
C ILE A 132 -12.50 -9.07 -12.47
N TYR A 133 -11.49 -9.23 -11.62
CA TYR A 133 -11.09 -10.55 -11.11
C TYR A 133 -12.18 -11.19 -10.24
N THR A 134 -12.87 -10.39 -9.43
CA THR A 134 -14.01 -10.87 -8.64
C THR A 134 -15.14 -11.35 -9.55
N GLY A 135 -15.44 -10.61 -10.62
CA GLY A 135 -16.43 -11.01 -11.62
C GLY A 135 -16.04 -12.31 -12.33
N LEU A 136 -14.79 -12.44 -12.77
CA LEU A 136 -14.29 -13.66 -13.40
C LEU A 136 -14.35 -14.86 -12.42
N ALA A 137 -13.92 -14.66 -11.18
CA ALA A 137 -13.96 -15.68 -10.14
C ALA A 137 -15.41 -16.12 -9.86
N ALA A 138 -16.38 -15.20 -9.83
CA ALA A 138 -17.79 -15.53 -9.65
C ALA A 138 -18.34 -16.38 -10.82
N VAL A 139 -17.98 -16.05 -12.07
CA VAL A 139 -18.37 -16.84 -13.25
C VAL A 139 -17.77 -18.25 -13.20
N ILE A 140 -16.49 -18.37 -12.85
CA ILE A 140 -15.81 -19.67 -12.69
C ILE A 140 -16.48 -20.48 -11.58
N ALA A 141 -16.72 -19.88 -10.41
CA ALA A 141 -17.36 -20.53 -9.28
C ALA A 141 -18.76 -21.04 -9.65
N PHE A 142 -19.57 -20.21 -10.32
CA PHE A 142 -20.88 -20.61 -10.82
C PHE A 142 -20.78 -21.79 -11.79
N GLY A 143 -19.82 -21.76 -12.73
CA GLY A 143 -19.59 -22.85 -13.68
C GLY A 143 -19.21 -24.17 -13.01
N VAL A 144 -18.35 -24.12 -11.99
CA VAL A 144 -17.96 -25.30 -11.20
C VAL A 144 -19.15 -25.86 -10.45
N VAL A 145 -19.90 -25.02 -9.72
CA VAL A 145 -21.10 -25.44 -8.97
C VAL A 145 -22.15 -26.04 -9.90
N TYR A 146 -22.39 -25.42 -11.06
CA TYR A 146 -23.32 -25.94 -12.06
C TYR A 146 -22.89 -27.31 -12.59
N ASN A 147 -21.60 -27.50 -12.88
CA ASN A 147 -21.09 -28.77 -13.35
C ASN A 147 -21.22 -29.86 -12.26
N SER A 148 -20.83 -29.55 -11.02
CA SER A 148 -21.00 -30.46 -9.88
C SER A 148 -22.46 -30.84 -9.64
N ALA A 149 -23.38 -29.88 -9.74
CA ALA A 149 -24.80 -30.15 -9.64
C ALA A 149 -25.28 -31.08 -10.78
N ARG A 150 -24.86 -30.83 -12.02
CA ARG A 150 -25.21 -31.71 -13.16
C ARG A 150 -24.70 -33.14 -12.96
N VAL A 151 -23.45 -33.31 -12.51
CA VAL A 151 -22.88 -34.63 -12.24
C VAL A 151 -23.68 -35.35 -11.15
N SER A 152 -23.93 -34.68 -10.03
CA SER A 152 -24.74 -35.23 -8.92
C SER A 152 -26.15 -35.64 -9.36
N LEU A 153 -26.83 -34.81 -10.17
CA LEU A 153 -28.12 -35.15 -10.76
C LEU A 153 -28.03 -36.37 -11.67
N SER A 154 -26.98 -36.49 -12.48
CA SER A 154 -26.82 -37.60 -13.42
C SER A 154 -26.55 -38.92 -12.70
N GLU A 155 -25.75 -38.91 -11.64
CA GLU A 155 -25.44 -40.10 -10.84
C GLU A 155 -26.69 -40.59 -10.10
N ARG A 156 -27.47 -39.67 -9.53
CA ARG A 156 -28.65 -39.99 -8.73
C ARG A 156 -29.94 -40.10 -9.54
N ALA A 157 -29.89 -39.99 -10.86
CA ALA A 157 -31.07 -40.02 -11.72
C ALA A 157 -31.95 -41.28 -11.50
N ARG A 158 -31.34 -42.43 -11.21
CA ARG A 158 -32.05 -43.68 -10.87
C ARG A 158 -32.73 -43.64 -9.50
N GLU A 159 -32.08 -43.05 -8.51
CA GLU A 159 -32.64 -42.86 -7.16
C GLU A 159 -33.79 -41.85 -7.16
N LEU A 160 -33.68 -40.80 -7.98
CA LEU A 160 -34.76 -39.82 -8.17
C LEU A 160 -35.96 -40.41 -8.92
N ALA A 161 -35.73 -41.39 -9.80
CA ALA A 161 -36.79 -42.12 -10.48
C ALA A 161 -37.59 -43.01 -9.50
N SER A 162 -36.93 -43.69 -8.55
CA SER A 162 -37.62 -44.50 -7.55
C SER A 162 -38.41 -43.64 -6.54
N LEU A 163 -37.87 -42.48 -6.13
CA LEU A 163 -38.60 -41.52 -5.29
C LEU A 163 -39.88 -41.00 -5.97
N ARG A 164 -39.83 -40.78 -7.29
CA ARG A 164 -41.03 -40.42 -8.07
C ARG A 164 -42.09 -41.51 -8.08
N VAL A 165 -41.70 -42.79 -8.15
CA VAL A 165 -42.64 -43.93 -8.08
C VAL A 165 -43.30 -44.01 -6.70
N LEU A 166 -42.60 -43.58 -5.65
CA LEU A 166 -43.14 -43.43 -4.29
C LEU A 166 -44.04 -42.19 -4.10
N GLY A 167 -44.27 -41.39 -5.14
CA GLY A 167 -45.20 -40.26 -5.12
C GLY A 167 -44.57 -38.89 -4.88
N PHE A 168 -43.24 -38.77 -4.77
CA PHE A 168 -42.57 -37.49 -4.60
C PHE A 168 -42.67 -36.61 -5.86
N THR A 169 -42.92 -35.32 -5.65
CA THR A 169 -43.03 -34.31 -6.71
C THR A 169 -41.66 -33.86 -7.20
N ARG A 170 -41.61 -33.28 -8.41
CA ARG A 170 -40.35 -32.75 -9.00
C ARG A 170 -39.71 -31.66 -8.12
N ALA A 171 -40.54 -30.86 -7.46
CA ALA A 171 -40.10 -29.74 -6.63
C ALA A 171 -39.44 -30.21 -5.33
N GLU A 172 -39.98 -31.26 -4.69
CA GLU A 172 -39.41 -31.84 -3.47
C GLU A 172 -38.02 -32.43 -3.73
N VAL A 173 -37.87 -33.17 -4.83
CA VAL A 173 -36.58 -33.71 -5.28
C VAL A 173 -35.55 -32.60 -5.52
N LEU A 174 -35.94 -31.53 -6.22
CA LEU A 174 -35.06 -30.38 -6.46
C LEU A 174 -34.64 -29.70 -5.15
N ARG A 175 -35.56 -29.60 -4.18
CA ARG A 175 -35.30 -29.00 -2.87
C ARG A 175 -34.24 -29.76 -2.09
N ILE A 176 -34.30 -31.10 -2.09
CA ILE A 176 -33.32 -31.96 -1.42
C ILE A 176 -31.93 -31.74 -2.03
N LEU A 177 -31.84 -31.72 -3.36
CA LEU A 177 -30.57 -31.47 -4.07
C LEU A 177 -30.00 -30.08 -3.77
N LEU A 178 -30.84 -29.03 -3.78
CA LEU A 178 -30.40 -27.68 -3.46
C LEU A 178 -29.93 -27.56 -2.01
N LEU A 179 -30.59 -28.26 -1.07
CA LEU A 179 -30.19 -28.27 0.34
C LEU A 179 -28.82 -28.93 0.52
N GLU A 180 -28.59 -30.07 -0.14
CA GLU A 180 -27.29 -30.75 -0.11
C GLU A 180 -26.18 -29.87 -0.68
N LEU A 181 -26.43 -29.24 -1.83
CA LEU A 181 -25.48 -28.32 -2.44
C LEU A 181 -25.18 -27.14 -1.51
N ALA A 182 -26.22 -26.57 -0.89
CA ALA A 182 -26.09 -25.47 0.06
C ALA A 182 -25.26 -25.89 1.28
N LEU A 183 -25.47 -27.09 1.82
CA LEU A 183 -24.72 -27.64 2.95
C LEU A 183 -23.26 -27.85 2.60
N LEU A 184 -22.96 -28.43 1.44
CA LEU A 184 -21.60 -28.59 0.92
C LEU A 184 -20.90 -27.24 0.74
N THR A 185 -21.58 -26.25 0.15
CA THR A 185 -21.02 -24.90 -0.01
C THR A 185 -20.75 -24.22 1.33
N LEU A 186 -21.65 -24.40 2.31
CA LEU A 186 -21.51 -23.81 3.64
C LEU A 186 -20.31 -24.39 4.37
N ILE A 187 -20.07 -25.69 4.24
CA ILE A 187 -18.91 -26.37 4.84
C ILE A 187 -17.60 -26.00 4.11
N ALA A 188 -17.65 -25.78 2.79
CA ALA A 188 -16.48 -25.38 2.01
C ALA A 188 -16.05 -23.92 2.24
N GLN A 189 -16.93 -23.07 2.77
CA GLN A 189 -16.70 -21.64 2.89
C GLN A 189 -15.64 -21.26 3.95
N PRO A 190 -15.66 -21.80 5.20
CA PRO A 190 -14.62 -21.55 6.19
C PRO A 190 -13.19 -21.85 5.72
N PRO A 191 -12.86 -23.04 5.16
CA PRO A 191 -11.50 -23.30 4.68
C PRO A 191 -11.14 -22.41 3.47
N GLY A 192 -12.10 -22.07 2.61
CA GLY A 192 -11.89 -21.12 1.51
C GLY A 192 -11.48 -19.73 2.02
N TRP A 193 -12.17 -19.21 3.04
CA TRP A 193 -11.80 -17.94 3.67
C TRP A 193 -10.45 -18.00 4.36
N ALA A 194 -10.16 -19.10 5.07
CA ALA A 194 -8.87 -19.29 5.73
C ALA A 194 -7.70 -19.29 4.73
N MET A 195 -7.85 -20.00 3.60
CA MET A 195 -6.84 -20.01 2.53
C MET A 195 -6.70 -18.65 1.86
N GLY A 196 -7.82 -17.97 1.54
CA GLY A 196 -7.79 -16.64 0.93
C GLY A 196 -7.12 -15.60 1.83
N TYR A 197 -7.45 -15.61 3.13
CA TYR A 197 -6.81 -14.76 4.12
C TYR A 197 -5.32 -15.08 4.28
N GLY A 198 -4.96 -16.36 4.33
CA GLY A 198 -3.56 -16.81 4.39
C GLY A 198 -2.74 -16.32 3.20
N LEU A 199 -3.29 -16.42 1.99
CA LEU A 199 -2.63 -15.94 0.78
C LEU A 199 -2.45 -14.41 0.81
N ALA A 200 -3.50 -13.67 1.19
CA ALA A 200 -3.44 -12.22 1.33
C ALA A 200 -2.40 -11.79 2.39
N TRP A 201 -2.32 -12.52 3.51
CA TRP A 201 -1.31 -12.31 4.53
C TRP A 201 0.10 -12.52 3.98
N ILE A 202 0.36 -13.64 3.31
CA ILE A 202 1.66 -13.94 2.66
C ILE A 202 2.04 -12.86 1.64
N MET A 203 1.09 -12.43 0.81
CA MET A 203 1.35 -11.36 -0.16
C MET A 203 1.71 -10.04 0.54
N LYS A 204 1.02 -9.67 1.62
CA LYS A 204 1.35 -8.47 2.40
C LYS A 204 2.77 -8.54 2.96
N THR A 205 3.19 -9.66 3.53
CA THR A 205 4.54 -9.82 4.09
C THR A 205 5.62 -9.84 3.02
N ASN A 206 5.38 -10.52 1.89
CA ASN A 206 6.36 -10.59 0.80
C ASN A 206 6.45 -9.31 -0.01
N LEU A 207 5.36 -8.58 -0.23
CA LEU A 207 5.39 -7.29 -0.94
C LEU A 207 6.12 -6.22 -0.12
N ALA A 208 5.99 -6.26 1.21
CA ALA A 208 6.84 -5.48 2.11
C ALA A 208 8.32 -5.88 1.93
N GLY A 209 8.61 -7.17 1.73
CA GLY A 209 9.95 -7.70 1.43
C GLY A 209 10.49 -7.42 0.02
N GLU A 210 9.65 -7.28 -1.00
CA GLU A 210 10.08 -6.97 -2.38
C GLU A 210 10.40 -5.48 -2.55
N LEU A 211 9.63 -4.59 -1.92
CA LEU A 211 10.07 -3.20 -1.72
C LEU A 211 11.42 -3.12 -0.99
N MET A 212 11.72 -4.09 -0.12
CA MET A 212 13.03 -4.24 0.53
C MET A 212 14.13 -4.86 -0.36
N ARG A 213 13.81 -5.48 -1.50
CA ARG A 213 14.78 -6.20 -2.38
C ARG A 213 15.11 -5.50 -3.69
N VAL A 214 14.25 -4.62 -4.21
CA VAL A 214 14.42 -4.01 -5.55
C VAL A 214 15.59 -2.99 -5.62
N ARG A 215 16.36 -2.78 -4.54
CA ARG A 215 17.63 -2.04 -4.58
C ARG A 215 18.73 -2.69 -3.73
N ALA A 216 19.01 -3.97 -3.98
CA ALA A 216 20.34 -4.53 -3.74
C ALA A 216 21.09 -4.62 -5.07
#